data_AF-A0A9E1R3Y3-F1
#
_entry.id   AF-A0A9E1R3Y3-F1
#
_cell.length_a   1.000
_cell.length_b   1.000
_cell.length_c   1.000
_cell.angle_alpha   90.00
_cell.angle_beta   90.00
_cell.angle_gamma   90.00
#
_symmetry.space_group_name_H-M   'P 1'
#
loop_
_entity.id
_entity.type
_entity.pdbx_description
1 polymer ?
#
loop_
_entity_poly.entity_id
_entity_poly.type
_entity_poly.pdbx_seq_one_letter_code
_entity_poly.pdbx_strand_id
1 'polypeptide(L)'
;MRSTRYSIFFLWFLALPLLVAIAPEYAVGDQEPLPAINNPNPGSDLWEAVRGRLDSPAITQVEGFDSAVLVNQQGELWTTIRNTKLLPIGADILIVVLLMIGAVYAIRGPVTVKAGSSGSEIPRHTVNARFVHWFLAGLFIVLGITGLVLLYGRPLLIPLIGKSAFGVLAAGAKNAHNFVGPLFPVAIFLLFVNMVSKNLY
;
A
#
# COMPACT_ATOMS: atom_id res chain seq x y z
N MET A 1 -38.61 -4.26 1.31
CA MET A 1 -37.16 -4.00 1.10
C MET A 1 -36.30 -4.05 2.38
N ARG A 2 -36.77 -4.59 3.52
CA ARG A 2 -35.93 -4.74 4.73
C ARG A 2 -35.08 -6.03 4.74
N SER A 3 -35.51 -7.10 4.07
CA SER A 3 -34.81 -8.42 4.13
C SER A 3 -33.47 -8.45 3.40
N THR A 4 -33.31 -7.74 2.28
CA THR A 4 -32.06 -7.68 1.52
C THR A 4 -30.91 -6.99 2.26
N ARG A 5 -31.21 -6.13 3.23
CA ARG A 5 -30.19 -5.42 4.04
C ARG A 5 -29.44 -6.38 4.95
N TYR A 6 -30.15 -7.33 5.55
CA TYR A 6 -29.55 -8.35 6.41
C TYR A 6 -28.82 -9.41 5.59
N SER A 7 -29.25 -9.71 4.35
CA SER A 7 -28.55 -10.65 3.46
C SER A 7 -27.19 -10.15 2.99
N ILE A 8 -27.08 -8.85 2.63
CA ILE A 8 -25.78 -8.21 2.32
C ILE A 8 -24.91 -8.19 3.57
N PHE A 9 -25.51 -7.92 4.74
CA PHE A 9 -24.79 -7.95 6.01
C PHE A 9 -24.29 -9.36 6.35
N PHE A 10 -25.11 -10.38 6.19
CA PHE A 10 -24.74 -11.78 6.42
C PHE A 10 -23.62 -12.24 5.47
N LEU A 11 -23.68 -11.83 4.19
CA LEU A 11 -22.62 -12.07 3.22
C LEU A 11 -21.33 -11.33 3.56
N TRP A 12 -21.38 -10.06 4.01
CA TRP A 12 -20.20 -9.31 4.45
C TRP A 12 -19.62 -9.85 5.77
N PHE A 13 -20.46 -10.18 6.76
CA PHE A 13 -20.06 -10.66 8.09
C PHE A 13 -19.60 -12.12 8.08
N LEU A 14 -19.98 -12.94 7.09
CA LEU A 14 -19.41 -14.28 6.89
C LEU A 14 -18.21 -14.27 5.94
N ALA A 15 -18.24 -13.48 4.86
CA ALA A 15 -17.15 -13.49 3.88
C ALA A 15 -15.87 -12.85 4.41
N LEU A 16 -15.94 -11.81 5.26
CA LEU A 16 -14.73 -11.17 5.81
C LEU A 16 -13.98 -12.02 6.84
N PRO A 17 -14.61 -12.65 7.85
CA PRO A 17 -13.89 -13.56 8.73
C PRO A 17 -13.46 -14.84 8.03
N LEU A 18 -14.15 -15.28 6.97
CA LEU A 18 -13.66 -16.39 6.14
C LEU A 18 -12.42 -15.98 5.33
N LEU A 19 -12.35 -14.74 4.85
CA LEU A 19 -11.15 -14.19 4.20
C LEU A 19 -9.98 -13.98 5.18
N VAL A 20 -10.26 -13.71 6.46
CA VAL A 20 -9.26 -13.59 7.53
C VAL A 20 -8.81 -14.98 8.05
N ALA A 21 -9.71 -15.95 8.10
CA ALA A 21 -9.40 -17.33 8.51
C ALA A 21 -8.71 -18.14 7.40
N ILE A 22 -8.86 -17.73 6.13
CA ILE A 22 -8.12 -18.28 4.96
C ILE A 22 -6.99 -17.33 4.54
N ALA A 23 -6.84 -16.16 5.18
CA ALA A 23 -5.68 -15.32 4.94
C ALA A 23 -4.46 -16.20 5.25
N PRO A 24 -3.54 -16.41 4.30
CA PRO A 24 -2.31 -17.11 4.62
C PRO A 24 -1.74 -16.35 5.80
N GLU A 25 -1.56 -17.04 6.92
CA GLU A 25 -0.68 -16.61 7.99
C GLU A 25 0.51 -16.01 7.28
N TYR A 26 0.69 -14.68 7.37
CA TYR A 26 1.66 -13.99 6.53
C TYR A 26 2.93 -14.77 6.73
N ALA A 27 3.37 -15.47 5.68
CA ALA A 27 4.52 -16.34 5.79
C ALA A 27 5.70 -15.40 5.96
N VAL A 28 5.92 -14.98 7.21
CA VAL A 28 7.21 -14.63 7.75
C VAL A 28 7.98 -15.89 7.48
N GLY A 29 8.66 -15.93 6.34
CA GLY A 29 9.34 -17.15 5.89
C GLY A 29 10.12 -17.66 7.08
N ASP A 30 9.84 -18.90 7.47
CA ASP A 30 10.40 -19.51 8.67
C ASP A 30 11.88 -19.19 8.67
N GLN A 31 12.28 -18.34 9.63
CA GLN A 31 13.68 -18.02 9.80
C GLN A 31 14.26 -19.24 10.50
N GLU A 32 14.53 -20.29 9.71
CA GLU A 32 15.26 -21.48 10.15
C GLU A 32 16.45 -20.97 10.96
N PRO A 33 16.58 -21.36 12.25
CA PRO A 33 17.66 -20.88 13.09
C PRO A 33 18.96 -21.23 12.38
N LEU A 34 19.66 -20.18 11.91
CA LEU A 34 20.88 -20.36 11.16
C LEU A 34 21.81 -21.24 12.00
N PRO A 35 22.36 -22.33 11.44
CA PRO A 35 23.24 -23.20 12.18
C PRO A 35 24.37 -22.36 12.79
N ALA A 36 24.68 -22.63 14.06
CA ALA A 36 25.73 -21.91 14.76
C ALA A 36 27.02 -22.02 13.94
N ILE A 37 27.50 -20.89 13.44
CA ILE A 37 28.76 -20.82 12.69
C ILE A 37 29.88 -21.10 13.69
N ASN A 38 30.24 -22.38 13.85
CA ASN A 38 31.34 -22.82 14.69
C ASN A 38 32.64 -22.67 13.90
N ASN A 39 33.16 -21.45 13.86
CA ASN A 39 34.39 -21.13 13.18
C ASN A 39 35.33 -20.35 14.11
N PRO A 40 36.43 -20.95 14.58
CA PRO A 40 37.25 -20.37 15.65
C PRO A 40 37.97 -19.06 15.30
N ASN A 41 38.15 -18.73 14.01
CA ASN A 41 38.36 -17.38 13.41
C ASN A 41 38.94 -17.50 11.98
N PRO A 42 38.26 -17.03 10.93
CA PRO A 42 38.94 -16.70 9.68
C PRO A 42 38.28 -15.51 8.96
N GLY A 43 38.22 -14.35 9.63
CA GLY A 43 37.91 -13.11 8.92
C GLY A 43 36.91 -12.19 9.61
N SER A 44 37.05 -11.96 10.92
CA SER A 44 36.42 -10.78 11.56
C SER A 44 36.70 -9.52 10.74
N ASP A 45 37.96 -9.35 10.35
CA ASP A 45 38.46 -8.20 9.60
C ASP A 45 37.93 -8.21 8.16
N LEU A 46 37.79 -9.40 7.54
CA LEU A 46 37.13 -9.57 6.25
C LEU A 46 35.66 -9.15 6.32
N TRP A 47 34.92 -9.60 7.34
CA TRP A 47 33.51 -9.25 7.53
C TRP A 47 33.32 -7.80 7.97
N GLU A 48 34.31 -7.21 8.64
CA GLU A 48 34.38 -5.79 8.94
C GLU A 48 34.59 -4.98 7.65
N ALA A 49 35.51 -5.41 6.78
CA ALA A 49 35.72 -4.85 5.44
C ALA A 49 34.44 -4.92 4.60
N VAL A 50 33.79 -6.10 4.54
CA VAL A 50 32.58 -6.35 3.75
C VAL A 50 31.40 -5.52 4.21
N ARG A 51 31.30 -5.23 5.52
CA ARG A 51 30.27 -4.33 6.08
C ARG A 51 30.65 -2.84 5.98
N GLY A 52 31.78 -2.50 5.36
CA GLY A 52 32.25 -1.12 5.19
C GLY A 52 32.67 -0.46 6.51
N ARG A 53 33.15 -1.24 7.49
CA ARG A 53 33.60 -0.76 8.80
C ARG A 53 35.10 -0.48 8.88
N LEU A 54 35.89 -0.87 7.88
CA LEU A 54 37.29 -0.49 7.75
C LEU A 54 37.41 0.84 7.00
N ASP A 55 38.46 1.61 7.30
CA ASP A 55 38.75 2.93 6.70
C ASP A 55 39.05 2.91 5.18
N SER A 56 38.86 1.77 4.50
CA SER A 56 39.09 1.61 3.06
C SER A 56 37.84 1.07 2.35
N PRO A 57 37.32 1.78 1.32
CA PRO A 57 36.18 1.32 0.53
C PRO A 57 36.51 0.02 -0.23
N ALA A 58 35.55 -0.89 -0.34
CA ALA A 58 35.71 -2.06 -1.19
C ALA A 58 35.86 -1.64 -2.67
N ILE A 59 36.82 -2.25 -3.38
CA ILE A 59 36.99 -2.03 -4.81
C ILE A 59 36.13 -3.03 -5.60
N THR A 60 35.36 -2.53 -6.56
CA THR A 60 34.58 -3.38 -7.47
C THR A 60 34.87 -2.98 -8.92
N GLN A 61 34.62 -3.90 -9.85
CA GLN A 61 34.79 -3.63 -11.29
C GLN A 61 33.68 -2.71 -11.84
N VAL A 62 32.63 -2.46 -11.06
CA VAL A 62 31.48 -1.64 -11.47
C VAL A 62 31.63 -0.26 -10.84
N GLU A 63 31.62 0.77 -11.66
CA GLU A 63 31.61 2.16 -11.20
C GLU A 63 30.16 2.66 -11.06
N GLY A 64 29.82 3.27 -9.94
CA GLY A 64 28.48 3.82 -9.71
C GLY A 64 28.20 4.17 -8.25
N PHE A 65 27.02 4.74 -8.00
CA PHE A 65 26.54 4.95 -6.64
C PHE A 65 26.36 3.60 -5.92
N ASP A 66 26.82 3.53 -4.68
CA ASP A 66 26.81 2.32 -3.83
C ASP A 66 27.57 1.11 -4.41
N SER A 67 28.40 1.27 -5.46
CA SER A 67 29.08 0.13 -6.10
C SER A 67 30.18 -0.50 -5.23
N ALA A 68 30.66 0.24 -4.22
CA ALA A 68 31.56 -0.24 -3.18
C ALA A 68 30.83 -0.76 -1.92
N VAL A 69 29.48 -0.69 -1.87
CA VAL A 69 28.67 -1.12 -0.73
C VAL A 69 28.28 -2.58 -0.90
N LEU A 70 29.02 -3.49 -0.27
CA LEU A 70 28.77 -4.93 -0.38
C LEU A 70 27.60 -5.39 0.51
N VAL A 71 27.34 -4.69 1.62
CA VAL A 71 26.24 -4.98 2.54
C VAL A 71 25.47 -3.69 2.84
N ASN A 72 24.24 -3.61 2.33
CA ASN A 72 23.35 -2.47 2.61
C ASN A 72 22.51 -2.74 3.87
N GLN A 73 23.02 -2.31 5.03
CA GLN A 73 22.33 -2.44 6.31
C GLN A 73 20.98 -1.70 6.33
N GLN A 74 20.87 -0.53 5.69
CA GLN A 74 19.63 0.23 5.65
C GLN A 74 18.57 -0.46 4.79
N GLY A 75 18.97 -1.07 3.67
CA GLY A 75 18.08 -1.84 2.81
C GLY A 75 17.55 -3.10 3.49
N GLU A 76 18.39 -3.78 4.25
CA GLU A 76 17.99 -4.92 5.09
C GLU A 76 17.02 -4.46 6.18
N LEU A 77 17.36 -3.42 6.95
CA LEU A 77 16.48 -2.84 7.97
C LEU A 77 15.11 -2.45 7.38
N TRP A 78 15.08 -1.79 6.22
CA TRP A 78 13.84 -1.43 5.55
C TRP A 78 13.02 -2.66 5.16
N THR A 79 13.67 -3.69 4.61
CA THR A 79 13.01 -4.95 4.25
C THR A 79 12.41 -5.63 5.47
N THR A 80 13.16 -5.66 6.57
CA THR A 80 12.72 -6.22 7.85
C THR A 80 11.55 -5.44 8.41
N ILE A 81 11.61 -4.11 8.49
CA ILE A 81 10.48 -3.25 8.92
C ILE A 81 9.26 -3.46 8.02
N ARG A 82 9.46 -3.44 6.70
CA ARG A 82 8.38 -3.61 5.72
C ARG A 82 7.65 -4.93 5.92
N ASN A 83 8.39 -6.03 6.08
CA ASN A 83 7.79 -7.36 6.13
C ASN A 83 7.22 -7.69 7.52
N THR A 84 7.91 -7.31 8.60
CA THR A 84 7.50 -7.67 9.97
C THR A 84 6.51 -6.69 10.59
N LYS A 85 6.49 -5.42 10.16
CA LYS A 85 5.62 -4.39 10.73
C LYS A 85 4.65 -3.83 9.71
N LEU A 86 5.16 -3.28 8.60
CA LEU A 86 4.35 -2.48 7.68
C LEU A 86 3.27 -3.33 6.97
N LEU A 87 3.63 -4.51 6.46
CA LEU A 87 2.70 -5.42 5.79
C LEU A 87 1.55 -5.88 6.71
N PRO A 88 1.79 -6.48 7.89
CA PRO A 88 0.70 -6.97 8.73
C PRO A 88 -0.17 -5.82 9.25
N ILE A 89 0.44 -4.76 9.81
CA ILE A 89 -0.32 -3.60 10.33
C ILE A 89 -1.12 -2.93 9.22
N GLY A 90 -0.52 -2.79 8.03
CA GLY A 90 -1.20 -2.21 6.87
C GLY A 90 -2.43 -3.02 6.45
N ALA A 91 -2.34 -4.36 6.47
CA ALA A 91 -3.45 -5.23 6.15
C ALA A 91 -4.56 -5.14 7.20
N ASP A 92 -4.21 -5.16 8.48
CA ASP A 92 -5.15 -5.00 9.60
C ASP A 92 -5.90 -3.67 9.51
N ILE A 93 -5.19 -2.56 9.27
CA ILE A 93 -5.80 -1.24 9.12
C ILE A 93 -6.78 -1.22 7.95
N LEU A 94 -6.43 -1.81 6.80
CA LEU A 94 -7.33 -1.88 5.65
C LEU A 94 -8.61 -2.66 6.02
N ILE A 95 -8.48 -3.82 6.65
CA ILE A 95 -9.63 -4.62 7.10
C ILE A 95 -10.51 -3.82 8.07
N VAL A 96 -9.92 -3.17 9.07
CA VAL A 96 -10.64 -2.35 10.05
C VAL A 96 -11.40 -1.20 9.37
N VAL A 97 -10.79 -0.51 8.41
CA VAL A 97 -11.45 0.58 7.67
C VAL A 97 -12.62 0.04 6.85
N LEU A 98 -12.47 -1.09 6.16
CA LEU A 98 -13.56 -1.71 5.41
C LEU A 98 -14.72 -2.13 6.35
N LEU A 99 -14.41 -2.74 7.48
CA LEU A 99 -15.39 -3.12 8.50
C LEU A 99 -16.10 -1.89 9.08
N MET A 100 -15.36 -0.81 9.35
CA MET A 100 -15.92 0.44 9.86
C MET A 100 -16.90 1.05 8.87
N ILE A 101 -16.54 1.14 7.59
CA ILE A 101 -17.44 1.64 6.54
C ILE A 101 -18.70 0.76 6.45
N GLY A 102 -18.55 -0.55 6.47
CA GLY A 102 -19.65 -1.51 6.45
C GLY A 102 -20.58 -1.37 7.67
N ALA A 103 -20.00 -1.24 8.86
CA ALA A 103 -20.74 -1.07 10.11
C ALA A 103 -21.54 0.24 10.14
N VAL A 104 -20.93 1.35 9.72
CA VAL A 104 -21.63 2.65 9.63
C VAL A 104 -22.82 2.55 8.69
N TYR A 105 -22.65 1.91 7.53
CA TYR A 105 -23.75 1.70 6.59
C TYR A 105 -24.85 0.81 7.17
N ALA A 106 -24.50 -0.23 7.93
CA ALA A 106 -25.46 -1.11 8.60
C ALA A 106 -26.35 -0.39 9.61
N ILE A 107 -25.69 0.39 10.48
CA ILE A 107 -26.33 1.06 11.61
C ILE A 107 -27.19 2.21 11.11
N ARG A 108 -26.63 3.04 10.22
CA ARG A 108 -27.27 4.28 9.78
C ARG A 108 -28.19 4.08 8.57
N GLY A 109 -27.93 3.06 7.76
CA GLY A 109 -28.61 2.84 6.49
C GLY A 109 -28.24 3.88 5.42
N PRO A 110 -28.85 3.79 4.23
CA PRO A 110 -28.63 4.77 3.16
C PRO A 110 -29.18 6.14 3.56
N VAL A 111 -28.44 7.20 3.22
CA VAL A 111 -28.92 8.58 3.35
C VAL A 111 -29.94 8.84 2.24
N THR A 112 -31.22 8.88 2.60
CA THR A 112 -32.32 9.13 1.67
C THR A 112 -32.90 10.53 1.87
N VAL A 113 -33.31 11.18 0.78
CA VAL A 113 -34.05 12.44 0.84
C VAL A 113 -35.48 12.15 1.31
N LYS A 114 -35.85 12.59 2.52
CA LYS A 114 -37.15 12.28 3.14
C LYS A 114 -38.36 12.68 2.29
N ALA A 115 -38.26 13.81 1.58
CA ALA A 115 -39.34 14.36 0.76
C ALA A 115 -39.28 13.92 -0.72
N GLY A 116 -38.35 13.02 -1.08
CA GLY A 116 -38.09 12.68 -2.48
C GLY A 116 -37.26 13.74 -3.22
N SER A 117 -36.87 13.44 -4.46
CA SER A 117 -36.16 14.39 -5.32
C SER A 117 -37.13 15.47 -5.83
N SER A 118 -36.74 16.73 -5.76
CA SER A 118 -37.56 17.86 -6.23
C SER A 118 -37.66 17.93 -7.77
N GLY A 119 -36.83 17.17 -8.49
CA GLY A 119 -36.72 17.24 -9.96
C GLY A 119 -36.06 18.51 -10.49
N SER A 120 -35.66 19.44 -9.61
CA SER A 120 -34.96 20.67 -9.95
C SER A 120 -33.52 20.62 -9.42
N GLU A 121 -32.56 20.80 -10.32
CA GLU A 121 -31.13 20.79 -9.98
C GLU A 121 -30.59 22.22 -9.91
N ILE A 122 -29.68 22.45 -8.96
CA ILE A 122 -28.89 23.68 -8.87
C ILE A 122 -27.40 23.37 -8.99
N PRO A 123 -26.60 24.23 -9.63
CA PRO A 123 -25.17 24.04 -9.73
C PRO A 123 -24.50 24.22 -8.36
N ARG A 124 -24.27 23.12 -7.65
CA ARG A 124 -23.56 23.13 -6.36
C ARG A 124 -22.06 23.40 -6.50
N HIS A 125 -21.43 22.85 -7.54
CA HIS A 125 -20.00 22.96 -7.80
C HIS A 125 -19.72 23.43 -9.23
N THR A 126 -18.73 24.30 -9.38
CA THR A 126 -18.30 24.81 -10.68
C THR A 126 -17.67 23.70 -11.53
N VAL A 127 -17.58 23.90 -12.86
CA VAL A 127 -16.89 22.96 -13.76
C VAL A 127 -15.43 22.74 -13.31
N ASN A 128 -14.73 23.82 -12.94
CA ASN A 128 -13.35 23.75 -12.47
C ASN A 128 -13.21 22.90 -11.20
N ALA A 129 -14.09 23.09 -10.21
CA ALA A 129 -14.09 22.30 -8.98
C ALA A 129 -14.29 20.79 -9.27
N ARG A 130 -15.19 20.44 -10.20
CA ARG A 130 -15.42 19.06 -10.61
C ARG A 130 -14.22 18.47 -11.33
N PHE A 131 -13.57 19.23 -12.21
CA PHE A 131 -12.37 18.79 -12.92
C PHE A 131 -11.23 18.47 -11.95
N VAL A 132 -10.90 19.38 -11.03
CA VAL A 132 -9.84 19.17 -10.04
C VAL A 132 -10.14 17.97 -9.15
N HIS A 133 -11.40 17.77 -8.76
CA HIS A 133 -11.83 16.59 -8.00
C HIS A 133 -11.61 15.28 -8.78
N TRP A 134 -12.07 15.21 -10.04
CA TRP A 134 -11.90 14.00 -10.86
C TRP A 134 -10.44 13.74 -11.20
N PHE A 135 -9.64 14.78 -11.41
CA PHE A 135 -8.21 14.67 -11.58
C PHE A 135 -7.56 14.04 -10.34
N LEU A 136 -7.81 14.60 -9.15
CA LEU A 136 -7.30 14.05 -7.89
C LEU A 136 -7.77 12.60 -7.66
N ALA A 137 -9.05 12.31 -7.90
CA ALA A 137 -9.61 10.98 -7.74
C ALA A 137 -8.96 9.95 -8.68
N GLY A 138 -8.71 10.33 -9.94
CA GLY A 138 -8.01 9.49 -10.90
C GLY A 138 -6.58 9.17 -10.45
N LEU A 139 -5.82 10.18 -10.02
CA LEU A 139 -4.47 9.98 -9.47
C LEU A 139 -4.50 9.08 -8.23
N PHE A 140 -5.45 9.32 -7.31
CA PHE A 140 -5.61 8.52 -6.10
C PHE A 140 -5.87 7.05 -6.42
N ILE A 141 -6.78 6.75 -7.35
CA ILE A 141 -7.10 5.37 -7.73
C ILE A 141 -5.89 4.68 -8.34
N VAL A 142 -5.19 5.34 -9.27
CA VAL A 142 -3.98 4.78 -9.90
C VAL A 142 -2.91 4.52 -8.85
N LEU A 143 -2.62 5.49 -7.97
CA LEU A 143 -1.62 5.34 -6.91
C LEU A 143 -2.00 4.30 -5.88
N GLY A 144 -3.27 4.24 -5.48
CA GLY A 144 -3.79 3.26 -4.54
C GLY A 144 -3.64 1.85 -5.08
N ILE A 145 -4.11 1.59 -6.31
CA ILE A 145 -4.02 0.25 -6.94
C ILE A 145 -2.55 -0.15 -7.12
N THR A 146 -1.74 0.73 -7.73
CA THR A 146 -0.33 0.40 -7.98
C THR A 146 0.46 0.24 -6.68
N GLY A 147 0.19 1.06 -5.66
CA GLY A 147 0.79 0.93 -4.33
C GLY A 147 0.44 -0.40 -3.67
N LEU A 148 -0.83 -0.83 -3.73
CA LEU A 148 -1.26 -2.13 -3.21
C LEU A 148 -0.60 -3.30 -3.95
N VAL A 149 -0.48 -3.22 -5.29
CA VAL A 149 0.22 -4.22 -6.10
C VAL A 149 1.70 -4.33 -5.70
N LEU A 150 2.39 -3.20 -5.49
CA LEU A 150 3.80 -3.19 -5.12
C LEU A 150 4.02 -3.63 -3.66
N LEU A 151 3.09 -3.31 -2.77
CA LEU A 151 3.20 -3.65 -1.36
C LEU A 151 2.87 -5.14 -1.12
N TYR A 152 1.68 -5.58 -1.54
CA TYR A 152 1.16 -6.92 -1.24
C TYR A 152 1.33 -7.93 -2.38
N GLY A 153 1.93 -7.54 -3.51
CA GLY A 153 2.02 -8.40 -4.69
C GLY A 153 2.80 -9.69 -4.48
N ARG A 154 3.83 -9.69 -3.63
CA ARG A 154 4.57 -10.92 -3.31
C ARG A 154 3.73 -11.94 -2.53
N PRO A 155 3.14 -11.61 -1.37
CA PRO A 155 2.34 -12.59 -0.63
C PRO A 155 0.99 -12.91 -1.28
N LEU A 156 0.38 -12.00 -2.05
CA LEU A 156 -0.97 -12.20 -2.59
C LEU A 156 -1.00 -12.51 -4.08
N LEU A 157 -0.21 -11.83 -4.91
CA LEU A 157 -0.34 -11.96 -6.37
C LEU A 157 0.56 -13.05 -6.94
N ILE A 158 1.79 -13.23 -6.45
CA ILE A 158 2.69 -14.29 -6.94
C ILE A 158 2.07 -15.69 -6.83
N PRO A 159 1.43 -16.09 -5.71
CA PRO A 159 0.76 -17.39 -5.63
C PRO A 159 -0.40 -17.56 -6.62
N LEU A 160 -1.05 -16.46 -7.02
CA LEU A 160 -2.21 -16.47 -7.92
C LEU A 160 -1.82 -16.50 -9.40
N ILE A 161 -0.84 -15.68 -9.82
CA ILE A 161 -0.50 -15.49 -11.24
C ILE A 161 0.91 -15.91 -11.62
N GLY A 162 1.73 -16.32 -10.64
CA GLY A 162 3.12 -16.71 -10.83
C GLY A 162 4.10 -15.53 -10.93
N LYS A 163 5.39 -15.83 -10.75
CA LYS A 163 6.46 -14.81 -10.69
C LYS A 163 6.63 -14.03 -11.99
N SER A 164 6.49 -14.69 -13.15
CA SER A 164 6.69 -14.05 -14.47
C SER A 164 5.62 -13.00 -14.75
N ALA A 165 4.33 -13.36 -14.64
CA ALA A 165 3.23 -12.43 -14.84
C ALA A 165 3.25 -11.30 -13.80
N PHE A 166 3.55 -11.62 -12.54
CA PHE A 166 3.72 -10.61 -11.51
C PHE A 166 4.89 -9.65 -11.82
N GLY A 167 5.99 -10.14 -12.40
CA GLY A 167 7.11 -9.30 -12.81
C GLY A 167 6.70 -8.21 -13.80
N VAL A 168 5.90 -8.56 -14.82
CA VAL A 168 5.37 -7.61 -15.80
C VAL A 168 4.40 -6.61 -15.14
N LEU A 169 3.47 -7.12 -14.32
CA LEU A 169 2.51 -6.28 -13.60
C LEU A 169 3.20 -5.30 -12.65
N ALA A 170 4.16 -5.77 -11.85
CA ALA A 170 4.91 -4.95 -10.91
C ALA A 170 5.77 -3.91 -11.61
N ALA A 171 6.37 -4.24 -12.78
CA ALA A 171 7.09 -3.28 -13.59
C ALA A 171 6.17 -2.14 -14.07
N GLY A 172 5.00 -2.49 -14.63
CA GLY A 172 4.00 -1.52 -15.04
C GLY A 172 3.50 -0.65 -13.88
N ALA A 173 3.17 -1.29 -12.75
CA ALA A 173 2.71 -0.61 -11.54
C ALA A 173 3.77 0.36 -10.99
N LYS A 174 5.04 -0.05 -10.94
CA LYS A 174 6.15 0.80 -10.49
C LYS A 174 6.30 2.04 -11.37
N ASN A 175 6.29 1.86 -12.69
CA ASN A 175 6.43 2.97 -13.63
C ASN A 175 5.26 3.95 -13.50
N ALA A 176 4.03 3.45 -13.47
CA ALA A 176 2.84 4.27 -13.27
C ALA A 176 2.88 5.00 -11.92
N HIS A 177 3.22 4.32 -10.83
CA HIS A 177 3.28 4.90 -9.48
C HIS A 177 4.34 6.01 -9.40
N ASN A 178 5.53 5.78 -9.94
CA ASN A 178 6.62 6.75 -9.90
C ASN A 178 6.34 7.99 -10.77
N PHE A 179 5.66 7.82 -11.91
CA PHE A 179 5.30 8.93 -12.79
C PHE A 179 4.13 9.75 -12.23
N VAL A 180 3.11 9.07 -11.70
CA VAL A 180 1.88 9.70 -11.19
C VAL A 180 2.07 10.27 -9.78
N GLY A 181 2.96 9.68 -8.98
CA GLY A 181 3.21 10.05 -7.59
C GLY A 181 3.46 11.54 -7.38
N PRO A 182 4.39 12.17 -8.11
CA PRO A 182 4.66 13.60 -8.03
C PRO A 182 3.46 14.51 -8.40
N LEU A 183 2.52 14.03 -9.23
CA LEU A 183 1.33 14.79 -9.62
C LEU A 183 0.28 14.87 -8.50
N PHE A 184 0.26 13.89 -7.60
CA PHE A 184 -0.73 13.82 -6.52
C PHE A 184 -0.67 14.98 -5.52
N PRO A 185 0.48 15.36 -4.95
CA PRO A 185 0.56 16.53 -4.06
C PRO A 185 0.21 17.83 -4.80
N VAL A 186 0.54 17.94 -6.10
CA VAL A 186 0.12 19.08 -6.93
C VAL A 186 -1.41 19.12 -7.04
N ALA A 187 -2.07 17.99 -7.29
CA ALA A 187 -3.52 17.90 -7.34
C ALA A 187 -4.18 18.24 -5.99
N ILE A 188 -3.59 17.81 -4.86
CA ILE A 188 -4.06 18.20 -3.52
C ILE A 188 -3.96 19.72 -3.35
N PHE A 189 -2.82 20.32 -3.72
CA PHE A 189 -2.64 21.76 -3.62
C PHE A 189 -3.67 22.53 -4.46
N LEU A 190 -3.92 22.10 -5.69
CA LEU A 190 -4.95 22.69 -6.56
C LEU A 190 -6.35 22.56 -5.94
N LEU A 191 -6.68 21.40 -5.36
CA LEU A 191 -7.96 21.20 -4.68
C LEU A 191 -8.09 22.13 -3.47
N PHE A 192 -7.03 22.24 -2.67
CA PHE A 192 -7.00 23.12 -1.50
C PHE A 192 -7.26 24.57 -1.88
N VAL A 193 -6.52 25.12 -2.85
CA VAL A 193 -6.71 26.51 -3.31
C VAL A 193 -8.14 26.74 -3.84
N ASN A 194 -8.74 25.75 -4.51
CA ASN A 194 -10.10 25.87 -5.03
C ASN A 194 -11.18 25.90 -3.93
N MET A 195 -10.92 25.26 -2.79
CA MET A 195 -11.94 24.96 -1.77
C MET A 195 -11.73 25.71 -0.46
N VAL A 196 -10.52 26.15 -0.14
CA VAL A 196 -10.16 26.69 1.19
C VAL A 196 -11.04 27.87 1.59
N SER A 197 -11.32 28.81 0.68
CA SER A 197 -12.14 29.99 0.97
C SER A 197 -13.59 29.67 1.33
N LYS A 198 -14.08 28.48 0.96
CA LYS A 198 -15.44 28.01 1.24
C LYS A 198 -15.51 27.12 2.49
N ASN A 199 -14.37 26.83 3.11
CA ASN A 199 -14.24 25.94 4.26
C ASN A 199 -13.79 26.68 5.54
N LEU A 200 -13.40 27.95 5.44
CA LEU A 200 -13.11 28.79 6.59
C LEU A 200 -14.42 29.44 7.04
N TYR A 201 -14.76 29.23 8.31
CA TYR A 201 -15.93 29.81 8.98
C TYR A 201 -15.66 31.23 9.44
#